data_AF-A0A0V0HUD4-F1
#
_entry.id   AF-A0A0V0HUD4-F1
#
_cell.length_a   1.000
_cell.length_b   1.000
_cell.length_c   1.000
_cell.angle_alpha   90.00
_cell.angle_beta   90.00
_cell.angle_gamma   90.00
#
_symmetry.space_group_name_H-M   'P 1'
#
loop_
_entity.id
_entity.type
_entity.pdbx_description
1 polymer ?
#
loop_
_entity_poly.entity_id
_entity_poly.type
_entity_poly.pdbx_seq_one_letter_code
_entity_poly.pdbx_strand_id
1 'polypeptide(L)'
;MAFKLLFSSILFLAIVKNSIAGGIAIYWGQNGNEATLNDTCNSGRYAYVNLAFLNKFGNGQTPEINLAGHCNPAVNGCTIVGPEIKHCQKLGVKVMLSIGGGVGNYSLASKKDAKDVARYLWKNFLGGRSSFRPLGNAILDGIDFDIELGSPLHYEDLAKYLKNYSKRGRKMYLTAAPQCPFPDRLLGTALNSKLFDNVWIQFYNNPPCQFTPNNTDNLKKSWVRWTTSVKAKRIFLGLPAAPQAAGSG
;
A
#
# COMPACT_ATOMS: atom_id res chain seq x y z
N MET A 1 48.84 -48.04 -23.26
CA MET A 1 47.90 -47.05 -23.83
C MET A 1 46.64 -47.08 -22.99
N ALA A 2 46.56 -46.22 -21.98
CA ALA A 2 45.87 -44.92 -21.99
C ALA A 2 44.38 -45.10 -21.63
N PHE A 3 44.04 -45.10 -20.34
CA PHE A 3 43.64 -43.96 -19.49
C PHE A 3 42.14 -43.58 -19.60
N LYS A 4 41.49 -43.59 -18.43
CA LYS A 4 40.10 -43.26 -18.10
C LYS A 4 39.65 -41.89 -18.64
N LEU A 5 38.34 -41.74 -18.90
CA LEU A 5 37.53 -40.53 -18.64
C LEU A 5 36.04 -40.93 -18.64
N LEU A 6 35.44 -41.22 -17.49
CA LEU A 6 34.72 -40.31 -16.57
C LEU A 6 33.34 -39.83 -17.08
N PHE A 7 32.32 -40.43 -16.46
CA PHE A 7 31.03 -39.85 -16.06
C PHE A 7 31.01 -38.31 -16.06
N SER A 8 30.16 -37.70 -16.89
CA SER A 8 29.52 -36.40 -16.59
C SER A 8 28.41 -36.13 -17.60
N SER A 9 27.25 -36.78 -17.43
CA SER A 9 26.01 -36.27 -18.04
C SER A 9 25.46 -35.21 -17.09
N ILE A 10 25.81 -33.98 -17.42
CA ILE A 10 25.47 -32.74 -16.71
C ILE A 10 23.95 -32.66 -16.56
N LEU A 11 23.50 -32.72 -15.31
CA LEU A 11 22.18 -32.34 -14.87
C LEU A 11 22.00 -30.84 -15.18
N PHE A 12 21.40 -30.52 -16.33
CA PHE A 12 20.88 -29.18 -16.60
C PHE A 12 19.66 -28.95 -15.70
N LEU A 13 19.91 -28.71 -14.40
CA LEU A 13 19.00 -27.91 -13.59
C LEU A 13 19.04 -26.52 -14.20
N ALA A 14 18.13 -26.27 -15.13
CA ALA A 14 17.77 -24.92 -15.51
C ALA A 14 17.42 -24.19 -14.22
N ILE A 15 18.35 -23.38 -13.73
CA ILE A 15 18.07 -22.32 -12.78
C ILE A 15 17.18 -21.36 -13.58
N VAL A 16 15.88 -21.65 -13.61
CA VAL A 16 14.89 -20.60 -13.74
C VAL A 16 15.14 -19.77 -12.50
N LYS A 17 16.00 -18.75 -12.64
CA LYS A 17 15.88 -17.58 -11.79
C LYS A 17 14.43 -17.19 -12.02
N ASN A 18 13.57 -17.55 -11.07
CA ASN A 18 12.31 -16.86 -10.90
C ASN A 18 12.75 -15.41 -10.79
N SER A 19 12.69 -14.68 -11.90
CA SER A 19 12.58 -13.24 -11.84
C SER A 19 11.44 -13.06 -10.87
N ILE A 20 11.74 -12.56 -9.67
CA ILE A 20 10.70 -12.14 -8.75
C ILE A 20 10.13 -10.92 -9.46
N ALA A 21 9.22 -11.16 -10.42
CA ALA A 21 8.55 -10.12 -11.13
C ALA A 21 7.91 -9.26 -10.05
N GLY A 22 8.39 -8.03 -9.90
CA GLY A 22 7.74 -7.04 -9.07
C GLY A 22 6.32 -6.89 -9.64
N GLY A 23 5.32 -7.35 -8.92
CA GLY A 23 3.93 -7.22 -9.36
C GLY A 23 3.51 -5.76 -9.40
N ILE A 24 2.44 -5.45 -10.12
CA ILE A 24 1.90 -4.09 -10.15
C ILE A 24 1.02 -3.88 -8.92
N ALA A 25 1.17 -2.72 -8.27
CA ALA A 25 0.26 -2.23 -7.24
C ALA A 25 -0.60 -1.11 -7.83
N ILE A 26 -1.90 -1.10 -7.52
CA ILE A 26 -2.84 -0.10 -8.04
C ILE A 26 -3.70 0.47 -6.92
N TYR A 27 -4.02 1.76 -7.02
CA TYR A 27 -5.04 2.40 -6.18
C TYR A 27 -6.40 2.29 -6.87
N TRP A 28 -7.43 1.96 -6.11
CA TRP A 28 -8.80 1.77 -6.59
C TRP A 28 -9.78 2.42 -5.62
N GLY A 29 -10.84 3.06 -6.12
CA GLY A 29 -11.97 3.53 -5.32
C GLY A 29 -12.23 5.04 -5.40
N GLN A 30 -11.45 5.80 -6.17
CA GLN A 30 -11.59 7.26 -6.23
C GLN A 30 -12.33 7.76 -7.49
N ASN A 31 -12.81 6.85 -8.35
CA ASN A 31 -13.66 7.23 -9.47
C ASN A 31 -14.75 6.17 -9.68
N GLY A 32 -16.02 6.52 -9.50
CA GLY A 32 -17.14 5.58 -9.67
C GLY A 32 -17.31 5.04 -11.11
N ASN A 33 -16.63 5.64 -12.09
CA ASN A 33 -16.60 5.18 -13.48
C ASN A 33 -15.37 4.29 -13.79
N GLU A 34 -14.48 4.05 -12.83
CA GLU A 34 -13.42 3.05 -12.98
C GLU A 34 -14.00 1.63 -12.93
N ALA A 35 -13.23 0.63 -13.37
CA ALA A 35 -13.67 -0.76 -13.35
C ALA A 35 -14.05 -1.21 -11.93
N THR A 36 -14.95 -2.20 -11.81
CA THR A 36 -15.27 -2.80 -10.49
C THR A 36 -14.02 -3.40 -9.84
N LEU A 37 -14.03 -3.64 -8.53
CA LEU A 37 -12.89 -4.26 -7.86
C LEU A 37 -12.69 -5.70 -8.38
N ASN A 38 -13.79 -6.41 -8.68
CA ASN A 38 -13.73 -7.70 -9.36
C ASN A 38 -13.03 -7.63 -10.73
N ASP A 39 -13.42 -6.72 -11.61
CA ASP A 39 -12.82 -6.59 -12.94
C ASP A 39 -11.35 -6.18 -12.85
N THR A 40 -11.03 -5.29 -11.92
CA THR A 40 -9.66 -4.90 -11.59
C THR A 40 -8.81 -6.13 -11.26
N CYS A 41 -9.28 -7.00 -10.36
CA CYS A 41 -8.56 -8.22 -9.98
C CYS A 41 -8.56 -9.31 -11.06
N ASN A 42 -9.66 -9.46 -11.81
CA ASN A 42 -9.77 -10.40 -12.93
C ASN A 42 -8.86 -10.07 -14.10
N SER A 43 -8.39 -8.82 -14.20
CA SER A 43 -7.43 -8.41 -15.23
C SER A 43 -6.11 -9.21 -15.20
N GLY A 44 -5.77 -9.82 -14.05
CA GLY A 44 -4.53 -10.57 -13.86
C GLY A 44 -3.27 -9.70 -13.81
N ARG A 45 -3.39 -8.37 -13.84
CA ARG A 45 -2.25 -7.44 -13.91
C ARG A 45 -1.68 -7.07 -12.54
N TYR A 46 -2.50 -7.08 -11.51
CA TYR A 46 -2.18 -6.49 -10.22
C TYR A 46 -1.91 -7.55 -9.16
N ALA A 47 -0.78 -7.43 -8.46
CA ALA A 47 -0.47 -8.24 -7.29
C ALA A 47 -1.01 -7.61 -5.99
N TYR A 48 -1.26 -6.29 -6.03
CA TYR A 48 -1.69 -5.49 -4.90
C TYR A 48 -2.77 -4.49 -5.33
N VAL A 49 -3.81 -4.34 -4.52
CA VAL A 49 -4.82 -3.29 -4.66
C VAL A 49 -4.92 -2.51 -3.35
N ASN A 50 -4.82 -1.18 -3.43
CA ASN A 50 -5.01 -0.26 -2.32
C ASN A 50 -6.40 0.37 -2.44
N LEU A 51 -7.29 0.06 -1.50
CA LEU A 51 -8.62 0.67 -1.42
C LEU A 51 -8.48 2.09 -0.89
N ALA A 52 -8.81 3.04 -1.74
CA ALA A 52 -8.58 4.46 -1.56
C ALA A 52 -9.93 5.17 -1.33
N PHE A 53 -10.23 5.77 -0.18
CA PHE A 53 -9.38 5.95 1.02
C PHE A 53 -10.20 5.95 2.31
N LEU A 54 -9.57 5.64 3.45
CA LEU A 54 -10.01 6.16 4.75
C LEU A 54 -9.38 7.55 4.95
N ASN A 55 -10.06 8.59 4.50
CA ASN A 55 -9.53 9.96 4.43
C ASN A 55 -10.01 10.88 5.58
N LYS A 56 -10.68 10.32 6.59
CA LYS A 56 -11.05 11.02 7.82
C LYS A 56 -10.80 10.12 9.02
N PHE A 57 -9.93 10.52 9.93
CA PHE A 57 -9.62 9.78 11.17
C PHE A 57 -8.80 10.64 12.15
N GLY A 58 -8.68 10.16 13.38
CA GLY A 58 -7.89 10.78 14.44
C GLY A 58 -8.50 12.08 14.98
N ASN A 59 -7.84 12.70 15.95
CA ASN A 59 -8.33 13.86 16.70
C ASN A 59 -9.74 13.67 17.29
N GLY A 60 -10.08 12.44 17.70
CA GLY A 60 -11.41 12.10 18.25
C GLY A 60 -12.54 12.03 17.23
N GLN A 61 -12.26 12.18 15.94
CA GLN A 61 -13.26 12.06 14.88
C GLN A 61 -13.72 10.60 14.72
N THR A 62 -14.98 10.43 14.29
CA THR A 62 -15.44 9.13 13.78
C THR A 62 -14.79 8.88 12.42
N PRO A 63 -14.02 7.79 12.23
CA PRO A 63 -13.36 7.57 10.95
C PRO A 63 -14.35 7.23 9.84
N GLU A 64 -14.05 7.72 8.64
CA GLU A 64 -14.94 7.62 7.49
C GLU A 64 -14.14 7.22 6.25
N ILE A 65 -14.67 6.23 5.53
CA ILE A 65 -14.14 5.79 4.25
C ILE A 65 -14.81 6.60 3.14
N ASN A 66 -14.11 6.84 2.05
CA ASN A 66 -14.65 7.44 0.84
C ASN A 66 -14.24 6.56 -0.34
N LEU A 67 -15.22 5.99 -1.04
CA LEU A 67 -15.03 5.22 -2.28
C LEU A 67 -15.72 5.91 -3.47
N ALA A 68 -15.68 7.25 -3.48
CA ALA A 68 -16.28 8.09 -4.51
C ALA A 68 -17.71 7.64 -4.89
N GLY A 69 -17.95 7.37 -6.17
CA GLY A 69 -19.26 6.96 -6.70
C GLY A 69 -19.57 5.47 -6.58
N HIS A 70 -18.67 4.64 -6.01
CA HIS A 70 -18.88 3.19 -5.95
C HIS A 70 -19.96 2.79 -4.93
N CYS A 71 -20.01 3.47 -3.79
CA CYS A 71 -20.96 3.18 -2.72
C CYS A 71 -21.02 4.32 -1.70
N ASN A 72 -22.10 4.36 -0.91
CA ASN A 72 -22.26 5.34 0.16
C ASN A 72 -22.07 4.68 1.55
N PRO A 73 -21.00 5.03 2.29
CA PRO A 73 -20.72 4.45 3.61
C PRO A 73 -21.64 5.00 4.72
N ALA A 74 -22.23 6.19 4.56
CA ALA A 74 -23.12 6.80 5.55
C ALA A 74 -24.40 6.00 5.78
N VAL A 75 -24.82 5.22 4.78
CA VAL A 75 -25.99 4.31 4.83
C VAL A 75 -25.57 2.83 4.84
N ASN A 76 -24.32 2.54 5.23
CA ASN A 76 -23.75 1.18 5.25
C ASN A 76 -23.78 0.46 3.87
N GLY A 77 -23.82 1.22 2.77
CA GLY A 77 -23.91 0.70 1.40
C GLY A 77 -22.61 0.10 0.87
N CYS A 78 -21.46 0.38 1.49
CA CYS A 78 -20.16 -0.11 1.03
C CYS A 78 -19.84 -1.57 1.45
N THR A 79 -20.74 -2.23 2.16
CA THR A 79 -20.59 -3.65 2.51
C THR A 79 -20.54 -4.57 1.28
N ILE A 80 -21.06 -4.10 0.14
CA ILE A 80 -21.03 -4.78 -1.16
C ILE A 80 -19.61 -5.02 -1.69
N VAL A 81 -18.63 -4.21 -1.26
CA VAL A 81 -17.21 -4.36 -1.65
C VAL A 81 -16.56 -5.56 -0.94
N GLY A 82 -17.13 -6.02 0.18
CA GLY A 82 -16.62 -7.14 0.97
C GLY A 82 -16.46 -8.45 0.18
N PRO A 83 -17.50 -8.93 -0.52
CA PRO A 83 -17.39 -10.05 -1.45
C PRO A 83 -16.30 -9.88 -2.52
N GLU A 84 -16.14 -8.68 -3.10
CA GLU A 84 -15.14 -8.42 -4.15
C GLU A 84 -13.71 -8.47 -3.61
N ILE A 85 -13.49 -7.97 -2.39
CA ILE A 85 -12.20 -8.14 -1.68
C ILE A 85 -11.84 -9.62 -1.56
N LYS A 86 -12.80 -10.45 -1.14
CA LYS A 86 -12.57 -11.90 -0.99
C LYS A 86 -12.29 -12.56 -2.34
N HIS A 87 -12.93 -12.08 -3.41
CA HIS A 87 -12.67 -12.54 -4.77
C HIS A 87 -11.22 -12.24 -5.19
N CYS A 88 -10.77 -11.00 -5.05
CA CYS A 88 -9.36 -10.61 -5.26
C CYS A 88 -8.38 -11.49 -4.47
N GLN A 89 -8.67 -11.71 -3.18
CA GLN A 89 -7.84 -12.54 -2.31
C GLN A 89 -7.76 -14.01 -2.78
N LYS A 90 -8.85 -14.58 -3.31
CA LYS A 90 -8.86 -15.92 -3.90
C LYS A 90 -7.97 -16.00 -5.16
N LEU A 91 -7.86 -14.91 -5.91
CA LEU A 91 -6.95 -14.78 -7.06
C LEU A 91 -5.49 -14.50 -6.64
N GLY A 92 -5.20 -14.45 -5.34
CA GLY A 92 -3.86 -14.21 -4.80
C GLY A 92 -3.48 -12.72 -4.67
N VAL A 93 -4.33 -11.81 -5.14
CA VAL A 93 -4.16 -10.35 -5.01
C VAL A 93 -4.24 -9.96 -3.54
N LYS A 94 -3.29 -9.14 -3.07
CA LYS A 94 -3.31 -8.59 -1.70
C LYS A 94 -4.09 -7.29 -1.70
N VAL A 95 -5.07 -7.17 -0.81
CA VAL A 95 -5.94 -5.99 -0.73
C VAL A 95 -5.71 -5.26 0.58
N MET A 96 -5.26 -4.01 0.50
CA MET A 96 -5.01 -3.13 1.64
C MET A 96 -6.07 -2.03 1.71
N LEU A 97 -6.31 -1.51 2.91
CA LEU A 97 -6.98 -0.21 3.06
C LEU A 97 -5.90 0.88 3.07
N SER A 98 -6.02 1.88 2.20
CA SER A 98 -5.19 3.07 2.26
C SER A 98 -5.79 4.13 3.16
N ILE A 99 -5.00 4.62 4.11
CA ILE A 99 -5.35 5.72 5.01
C ILE A 99 -4.70 7.01 4.50
N GLY A 100 -5.47 8.09 4.45
CA GLY A 100 -5.01 9.41 4.03
C GLY A 100 -5.49 9.80 2.63
N GLY A 101 -4.55 9.99 1.70
CA GLY A 101 -4.75 10.53 0.35
C GLY A 101 -4.62 12.06 0.27
N GLY A 102 -4.39 12.61 -0.93
CA GLY A 102 -4.17 14.06 -1.13
C GLY A 102 -5.32 14.99 -0.70
N VAL A 103 -6.52 14.45 -0.42
CA VAL A 103 -7.67 15.19 0.11
C VAL A 103 -8.31 14.44 1.28
N GLY A 104 -8.37 15.08 2.44
CA GLY A 104 -9.00 14.51 3.63
C GLY A 104 -8.86 15.38 4.88
N ASN A 105 -9.46 14.93 5.97
CA ASN A 105 -9.31 15.51 7.30
C ASN A 105 -8.81 14.46 8.29
N TYR A 106 -7.50 14.26 8.28
CA TYR A 106 -6.85 13.25 9.10
C TYR A 106 -5.56 13.78 9.72
N SER A 107 -5.35 13.42 10.98
CA SER A 107 -4.12 13.69 11.73
C SER A 107 -4.15 12.87 13.01
N LEU A 108 -2.98 12.60 13.60
CA LEU A 108 -2.88 11.94 14.90
C LEU A 108 -2.46 12.97 15.96
N ALA A 109 -3.32 13.24 16.94
CA ALA A 109 -3.05 14.24 17.99
C ALA A 109 -2.04 13.76 19.03
N SER A 110 -1.91 12.45 19.23
CA SER A 110 -1.06 11.86 20.27
C SER A 110 -0.77 10.38 20.00
N LYS A 111 0.15 9.80 20.78
CA LYS A 111 0.35 8.34 20.82
C LYS A 111 -0.93 7.58 21.19
N LYS A 112 -1.75 8.14 22.09
CA LYS A 112 -3.02 7.55 22.46
C LYS A 112 -3.99 7.54 21.27
N ASP A 113 -4.06 8.64 20.54
CA ASP A 113 -4.88 8.76 19.34
C ASP A 113 -4.44 7.75 18.26
N ALA A 114 -3.13 7.61 18.02
CA ALA A 114 -2.57 6.57 17.17
C ALA A 114 -2.98 5.15 17.59
N LYS A 115 -2.98 4.87 18.91
CA LYS A 115 -3.46 3.58 19.46
C LYS A 115 -4.95 3.37 19.23
N ASP A 116 -5.74 4.43 19.36
CA ASP A 116 -7.19 4.38 19.19
C ASP A 116 -7.57 4.17 17.71
N VAL A 117 -6.89 4.85 16.79
CA VAL A 117 -6.99 4.60 15.34
C VAL A 117 -6.54 3.18 14.98
N ALA A 118 -5.41 2.69 15.52
CA ALA A 118 -4.96 1.31 15.31
C ALA A 118 -6.02 0.29 15.74
N ARG A 119 -6.66 0.51 16.90
CA ARG A 119 -7.74 -0.34 17.40
C ARG A 119 -8.97 -0.30 16.49
N TYR A 120 -9.33 0.88 15.98
CA TYR A 120 -10.43 1.04 15.04
C TYR A 120 -10.17 0.26 13.74
N LEU A 121 -8.99 0.44 13.13
CA LEU A 121 -8.59 -0.29 11.92
C LEU A 121 -8.62 -1.79 12.14
N TRP A 122 -8.09 -2.26 13.28
CA TRP A 122 -8.10 -3.68 13.64
C TRP A 122 -9.53 -4.24 13.70
N LYS A 123 -10.44 -3.55 14.39
CA LYS A 123 -11.83 -4.01 14.60
C LYS A 123 -12.70 -3.95 13.36
N ASN A 124 -12.50 -2.96 12.49
CA ASN A 124 -13.43 -2.66 11.40
C ASN A 124 -12.97 -3.17 10.03
N PHE A 125 -11.67 -3.38 9.83
CA PHE A 125 -11.11 -3.73 8.51
C PHE A 125 -10.20 -4.96 8.53
N LEU A 126 -9.59 -5.26 9.68
CA LEU A 126 -8.68 -6.40 9.83
C LEU A 126 -9.34 -7.52 10.67
N GLY A 127 -8.54 -8.29 11.41
CA GLY A 127 -8.98 -9.51 12.11
C GLY A 127 -9.71 -9.30 13.44
N GLY A 128 -10.02 -8.06 13.81
CA GLY A 128 -10.85 -7.76 14.97
C GLY A 128 -12.34 -7.93 14.67
N ARG A 129 -13.17 -7.77 15.71
CA ARG A 129 -14.63 -7.87 15.63
C ARG A 129 -15.28 -6.51 15.81
N SER A 130 -16.27 -6.22 14.99
CA SER A 130 -17.16 -5.06 15.05
C SER A 130 -18.53 -5.47 14.51
N SER A 131 -19.62 -4.94 15.08
CA SER A 131 -20.98 -5.15 14.58
C SER A 131 -21.22 -4.42 13.25
N PHE A 132 -20.53 -3.30 13.04
CA PHE A 132 -20.63 -2.49 11.84
C PHE A 132 -19.25 -2.36 11.21
N ARG A 133 -19.04 -3.05 10.09
CA ARG A 133 -17.79 -3.00 9.32
C ARG A 133 -18.08 -2.32 7.98
N PRO A 134 -17.40 -1.22 7.63
CA PRO A 134 -17.73 -0.44 6.43
C PRO A 134 -17.69 -1.23 5.12
N LEU A 135 -16.80 -2.22 5.04
CA LEU A 135 -16.61 -3.10 3.87
C LEU A 135 -17.12 -4.54 4.14
N GLY A 136 -18.07 -4.67 5.07
CA GLY A 136 -18.63 -5.95 5.46
C GLY A 136 -17.63 -6.86 6.19
N ASN A 137 -17.83 -8.17 6.08
CA ASN A 137 -17.05 -9.17 6.83
C ASN A 137 -15.73 -9.56 6.16
N ALA A 138 -15.28 -8.84 5.13
CA ALA A 138 -13.95 -9.05 4.55
C ALA A 138 -12.86 -8.65 5.55
N ILE A 139 -11.77 -9.41 5.55
CA ILE A 139 -10.57 -9.15 6.35
C ILE A 139 -9.47 -8.76 5.37
N LEU A 140 -9.08 -7.48 5.39
CA LEU A 140 -8.03 -6.96 4.53
C LEU A 140 -6.65 -7.54 4.91
N ASP A 141 -5.74 -7.54 3.94
CA ASP A 141 -4.40 -8.07 4.11
C ASP A 141 -3.46 -7.11 4.84
N GLY A 142 -3.78 -5.81 4.85
CA GLY A 142 -2.95 -4.81 5.49
C GLY A 142 -3.50 -3.39 5.44
N ILE A 143 -2.66 -2.47 5.92
CA ILE A 143 -2.91 -1.02 5.90
C ILE A 143 -1.80 -0.36 5.09
N ASP A 144 -2.21 0.48 4.16
CA ASP A 144 -1.36 1.36 3.37
C ASP A 144 -1.38 2.78 3.95
N PHE A 145 -0.20 3.37 4.13
CA PHE A 145 0.00 4.70 4.68
C PHE A 145 0.27 5.66 3.53
N ASP A 146 -0.77 6.38 3.10
CA ASP A 146 -0.69 7.41 2.09
C ASP A 146 -0.92 8.79 2.73
N ILE A 147 0.08 9.24 3.50
CA ILE A 147 -0.03 10.43 4.34
C ILE A 147 0.60 11.61 3.62
N GLU A 148 -0.22 12.46 3.01
CA GLU A 148 0.24 13.62 2.22
C GLU A 148 0.06 14.99 2.89
N LEU A 149 -0.75 15.07 3.97
CA LEU A 149 -1.05 16.32 4.67
C LEU A 149 -1.08 16.15 6.20
N GLY A 150 -1.23 17.28 6.90
CA GLY A 150 -1.32 17.32 8.36
C GLY A 150 0.02 17.19 9.09
N SER A 151 -0.05 16.66 10.32
CA SER A 151 1.11 16.50 11.21
C SER A 151 1.95 15.28 10.83
N PRO A 152 3.30 15.35 10.88
CA PRO A 152 4.18 14.18 10.67
C PRO A 152 4.25 13.24 11.88
N LEU A 153 3.60 13.58 13.00
CA LEU A 153 3.77 12.89 14.27
C LEU A 153 2.93 11.61 14.35
N HIS A 154 3.41 10.65 15.15
CA HIS A 154 2.70 9.44 15.60
C HIS A 154 2.36 8.37 14.55
N TYR A 155 2.69 8.54 13.28
CA TYR A 155 2.56 7.45 12.29
C TYR A 155 3.48 6.27 12.57
N GLU A 156 4.65 6.50 13.18
CA GLU A 156 5.51 5.42 13.68
C GLU A 156 4.83 4.63 14.82
N ASP A 157 4.18 5.33 15.75
CA ASP A 157 3.43 4.70 16.83
C ASP A 157 2.24 3.88 16.26
N LEU A 158 1.51 4.44 15.29
CA LEU A 158 0.43 3.73 14.59
C LEU A 158 0.93 2.44 13.93
N ALA A 159 2.04 2.50 13.19
CA ALA A 159 2.65 1.33 12.57
C ALA A 159 3.04 0.27 13.60
N LYS A 160 3.65 0.67 14.73
CA LYS A 160 3.99 -0.24 15.85
C LYS A 160 2.75 -0.91 16.45
N TYR A 161 1.67 -0.15 16.69
CA TYR A 161 0.42 -0.70 17.24
C TYR A 161 -0.26 -1.67 16.28
N LEU A 162 -0.32 -1.34 14.99
CA LEU A 162 -0.84 -2.24 13.96
C LEU A 162 -0.02 -3.53 13.89
N LYS A 163 1.32 -3.44 13.85
CA LYS A 163 2.18 -4.64 13.77
C LYS A 163 2.04 -5.55 14.98
N ASN A 164 1.78 -5.00 16.16
CA ASN A 164 1.51 -5.81 17.35
C ASN A 164 0.27 -6.72 17.20
N TYR A 165 -0.74 -6.33 16.41
CA TYR A 165 -1.87 -7.22 16.12
C TYR A 165 -1.50 -8.41 15.23
N SER A 166 -0.43 -8.30 14.42
CA SER A 166 0.04 -9.43 13.57
C SER A 166 0.49 -10.64 14.39
N LYS A 167 0.85 -10.45 15.66
CA LYS A 167 1.23 -11.53 16.58
C LYS A 167 0.08 -12.49 16.90
N ARG A 168 -1.16 -12.15 16.51
CA ARG A 168 -2.38 -12.95 16.75
C ARG A 168 -2.69 -13.96 15.64
N GLY A 169 -1.70 -14.34 14.82
CA GLY A 169 -1.77 -15.50 13.92
C GLY A 169 -1.99 -15.20 12.43
N ARG A 170 -2.38 -13.98 12.04
CA ARG A 170 -2.46 -13.58 10.61
C ARG A 170 -1.43 -12.49 10.32
N LYS A 171 -0.60 -12.74 9.30
CA LYS A 171 0.33 -11.74 8.78
C LYS A 171 -0.46 -10.55 8.25
N MET A 172 -0.15 -9.37 8.77
CA MET A 172 -0.70 -8.10 8.31
C MET A 172 0.42 -7.30 7.63
N TYR A 173 0.14 -6.86 6.41
CA TYR A 173 1.01 -6.02 5.63
C TYR A 173 0.92 -4.58 6.11
N LEU A 174 2.08 -3.92 6.20
CA LEU A 174 2.14 -2.47 6.27
C LEU A 174 2.80 -1.97 4.99
N THR A 175 2.16 -1.05 4.30
CA THR A 175 2.70 -0.42 3.09
C THR A 175 2.67 1.09 3.23
N ALA A 176 3.44 1.80 2.41
CA ALA A 176 3.55 3.24 2.48
C ALA A 176 3.74 3.86 1.10
N ALA A 177 3.17 5.06 0.91
CA ALA A 177 3.24 5.87 -0.29
C ALA A 177 3.91 7.23 -0.03
N PRO A 178 5.19 7.26 0.39
CA PRO A 178 5.88 8.54 0.57
C PRO A 178 6.04 9.26 -0.78
N GLN A 179 6.12 10.58 -0.74
CA GLN A 179 6.52 11.36 -1.90
C GLN A 179 8.01 11.15 -2.21
N CYS A 180 8.43 11.41 -3.44
CA CYS A 180 9.83 11.19 -3.83
C CYS A 180 10.90 12.07 -3.15
N PRO A 181 10.62 13.28 -2.60
CA PRO A 181 11.63 14.01 -1.84
C PRO A 181 12.08 13.23 -0.60
N PHE A 182 13.40 13.05 -0.44
CA PHE A 182 13.96 12.26 0.64
C PHE A 182 14.73 13.13 1.66
N PRO A 183 14.54 12.92 2.98
CA PRO A 183 13.55 12.02 3.58
C PRO A 183 12.12 12.57 3.43
N ASP A 184 11.13 11.67 3.35
CA ASP A 184 9.73 12.07 3.33
C ASP A 184 9.34 12.74 4.66
N ARG A 185 8.71 13.91 4.59
CA ARG A 185 8.36 14.74 5.75
C ARG A 185 7.40 14.04 6.71
N LEU A 186 6.43 13.30 6.19
CA LEU A 186 5.29 12.76 6.94
C LEU A 186 5.52 11.31 7.36
N LEU A 187 6.20 10.52 6.52
CA LEU A 187 6.41 9.10 6.70
C LEU A 187 7.86 8.74 7.03
N GLY A 188 8.83 9.65 6.92
CA GLY A 188 10.24 9.36 7.17
C GLY A 188 10.51 8.68 8.52
N THR A 189 9.94 9.20 9.60
CA THR A 189 10.04 8.59 10.94
C THR A 189 9.39 7.21 11.00
N ALA A 190 8.21 7.04 10.39
CA ALA A 190 7.52 5.75 10.36
C ALA A 190 8.33 4.71 9.58
N LEU A 191 8.88 5.07 8.42
CA LEU A 191 9.71 4.19 7.59
C LEU A 191 10.98 3.73 8.31
N ASN A 192 11.59 4.60 9.12
CA ASN A 192 12.76 4.26 9.93
C ASN A 192 12.52 3.16 10.98
N SER A 193 11.25 2.88 11.32
CA SER A 193 10.89 1.74 12.20
C SER A 193 11.13 0.38 11.55
N LYS A 194 11.30 0.31 10.21
CA LYS A 194 11.53 -0.92 9.43
C LYS A 194 10.37 -1.93 9.53
N LEU A 195 9.16 -1.45 9.82
CA LEU A 195 7.96 -2.27 9.96
C LEU A 195 7.20 -2.47 8.65
N PHE A 196 7.52 -1.66 7.63
CA PHE A 196 6.85 -1.66 6.34
C PHE A 196 7.34 -2.79 5.43
N ASP A 197 6.39 -3.55 4.90
CA ASP A 197 6.63 -4.65 3.98
C ASP A 197 6.94 -4.11 2.57
N ASN A 198 6.12 -3.21 2.05
CA ASN A 198 6.30 -2.59 0.73
C ASN A 198 6.28 -1.07 0.83
N VAL A 199 7.03 -0.39 -0.04
CA VAL A 199 7.00 1.08 -0.15
C VAL A 199 6.90 1.44 -1.63
N TRP A 200 5.86 2.17 -2.05
CA TRP A 200 5.68 2.68 -3.41
C TRP A 200 5.89 4.19 -3.41
N ILE A 201 7.09 4.61 -3.77
CA ILE A 201 7.46 6.04 -3.76
C ILE A 201 6.74 6.74 -4.91
N GLN A 202 6.04 7.83 -4.60
CA GLN A 202 5.34 8.65 -5.59
C GLN A 202 6.34 9.52 -6.37
N PHE A 203 6.71 9.11 -7.59
CA PHE A 203 7.62 9.84 -8.47
C PHE A 203 6.89 10.77 -9.43
N TYR A 204 5.97 11.56 -8.88
CA TYR A 204 5.15 12.54 -9.57
C TYR A 204 4.79 13.69 -8.63
N ASN A 205 4.24 14.78 -9.18
CA ASN A 205 3.94 16.03 -8.46
C ASN A 205 5.12 16.67 -7.72
N ASN A 206 6.36 16.27 -8.03
CA ASN A 206 7.59 16.65 -7.34
C ASN A 206 8.75 16.80 -8.34
N PRO A 207 8.89 17.97 -8.99
CA PRO A 207 9.93 18.24 -10.00
C PRO A 207 11.37 17.83 -9.63
N PRO A 208 11.83 17.95 -8.36
CA PRO A 208 13.21 17.60 -8.00
C PRO A 208 13.57 16.11 -8.11
N CYS A 209 12.58 15.22 -8.17
CA CYS A 209 12.81 13.77 -8.09
C CYS A 209 11.92 12.91 -9.00
N GLN A 210 11.00 13.50 -9.77
CA GLN A 210 10.19 12.80 -10.76
C GLN A 210 10.90 12.66 -12.13
N PHE A 211 10.21 12.05 -13.09
CA PHE A 211 10.64 12.06 -14.49
C PHE A 211 10.38 13.43 -15.15
N THR A 212 11.31 13.83 -16.00
CA THR A 212 11.18 15.01 -16.86
C THR A 212 11.48 14.58 -18.30
N PRO A 213 10.72 15.02 -19.31
CA PRO A 213 11.03 14.73 -20.70
C PRO A 213 12.50 15.03 -21.02
N ASN A 214 13.17 14.08 -21.68
CA ASN A 214 14.59 14.15 -22.03
C ASN A 214 15.58 14.18 -20.84
N ASN A 215 15.13 14.03 -19.59
CA ASN A 215 16.01 13.97 -18.43
C ASN A 215 15.48 13.01 -17.34
N THR A 216 16.13 11.85 -17.24
CA THR A 216 15.80 10.82 -16.23
C THR A 216 16.65 10.90 -14.95
N ASP A 217 17.57 11.85 -14.85
CA ASP A 217 18.61 11.82 -13.81
C ASP A 217 18.04 12.07 -12.42
N ASN A 218 17.07 12.98 -12.29
CA ASN A 218 16.40 13.26 -11.02
C ASN A 218 15.70 12.01 -10.47
N LEU A 219 14.93 11.34 -11.32
CA LEU A 219 14.28 10.06 -11.01
C LEU A 219 15.30 9.00 -10.59
N LYS A 220 16.34 8.77 -11.40
CA LYS A 220 17.36 7.76 -11.13
C LYS A 220 18.10 8.02 -9.82
N LYS A 221 18.53 9.26 -9.58
CA LYS A 221 19.22 9.67 -8.33
C LYS A 221 18.33 9.46 -7.11
N SER A 222 17.05 9.85 -7.21
CA SER A 222 16.10 9.66 -6.12
C SER A 222 15.80 8.17 -5.87
N TRP A 223 15.59 7.38 -6.93
CA TRP A 223 15.42 5.93 -6.84
C TRP A 223 16.58 5.24 -6.11
N VAL A 224 17.82 5.56 -6.48
CA VAL A 224 19.01 5.04 -5.79
C VAL A 224 19.01 5.45 -4.32
N ARG A 225 18.70 6.71 -4.01
CA ARG A 225 18.64 7.19 -2.62
C ARG A 225 17.60 6.42 -1.78
N TRP A 226 16.40 6.21 -2.31
CA TRP A 226 15.34 5.46 -1.63
C TRP A 226 15.72 4.00 -1.40
N THR A 227 16.18 3.32 -2.44
CA THR A 227 16.54 1.89 -2.39
C THR A 227 17.73 1.57 -1.50
N THR A 228 18.64 2.52 -1.31
CA THR A 228 19.82 2.37 -0.43
C THR A 228 19.55 2.79 1.01
N SER A 229 18.59 3.70 1.24
CA SER A 229 18.33 4.28 2.57
C SER A 229 17.20 3.60 3.32
N VAL A 230 16.18 3.06 2.63
CA VAL A 230 14.99 2.48 3.26
C VAL A 230 15.08 0.96 3.30
N LYS A 231 14.83 0.38 4.48
CA LYS A 231 14.71 -1.07 4.66
C LYS A 231 13.25 -1.49 4.62
N ALA A 232 12.82 -2.00 3.47
CA ALA A 232 11.53 -2.68 3.26
C ALA A 232 11.77 -4.00 2.52
N LYS A 233 10.76 -4.88 2.44
CA LYS A 233 10.91 -6.13 1.65
C LYS A 233 10.93 -5.85 0.17
N ARG A 234 10.15 -4.86 -0.27
CA ARG A 234 10.09 -4.41 -1.67
C ARG A 234 9.91 -2.91 -1.73
N ILE A 235 10.56 -2.30 -2.72
CA ILE A 235 10.43 -0.90 -3.06
C ILE A 235 9.92 -0.82 -4.49
N PHE A 236 8.88 -0.01 -4.71
CA PHE A 236 8.18 0.13 -5.98
C PHE A 236 8.30 1.57 -6.50
N LEU A 237 8.32 1.69 -7.82
CA LEU A 237 8.30 2.95 -8.55
C LEU A 237 6.84 3.36 -8.76
N GLY A 238 6.33 4.30 -7.96
CA GLY A 238 4.97 4.82 -8.10
C GLY A 238 4.89 5.88 -9.19
N LEU A 239 3.98 5.70 -10.15
CA LEU A 239 3.83 6.56 -11.33
C LEU A 239 2.35 6.86 -11.60
N PRO A 240 2.03 8.00 -12.25
CA PRO A 240 0.72 8.26 -12.79
C PRO A 240 0.43 7.28 -13.94
N ALA A 241 -0.79 6.74 -13.99
CA ALA A 241 -1.20 5.81 -15.06
C ALA A 241 -1.56 6.52 -16.38
N ALA A 242 -1.78 7.84 -16.34
CA ALA A 242 -2.11 8.68 -17.49
C ALA A 242 -1.67 10.14 -17.22
N PRO A 243 -1.47 10.97 -18.25
CA PRO A 243 -1.09 12.38 -18.09
C PRO A 243 -2.05 13.20 -17.22
N GLN A 244 -3.34 12.85 -17.19
CA GLN A 244 -4.37 13.53 -16.42
C GLN A 244 -4.44 13.07 -14.95
N ALA A 245 -3.71 12.01 -14.58
CA ALA A 245 -3.77 11.43 -13.24
C ALA A 245 -2.92 12.18 -12.20
N ALA A 246 -2.01 13.06 -12.64
CA ALA A 246 -1.15 13.88 -11.79
C ALA A 246 -0.87 15.22 -12.47
N GLY A 247 -0.44 16.24 -11.70
CA GLY A 247 -0.06 17.53 -12.24
C GLY A 247 1.27 17.53 -12.99
N SER A 248 2.17 16.59 -12.68
CA SER A 248 3.43 16.37 -13.39
C SER A 248 4.07 15.04 -13.01
N GLY A 249 5.07 14.60 -13.78
CA GLY A 249 5.83 13.36 -13.53
C GLY A 249 5.63 12.33 -14.63
#